data_AF-A0A9X3TR96-F1
#
_entry.id   AF-A0A9X3TR96-F1
#
_cell.length_a   1.000
_cell.length_b   1.000
_cell.length_c   1.000
_cell.angle_alpha   90.00
_cell.angle_beta   90.00
_cell.angle_gamma   90.00
#
_symmetry.space_group_name_H-M   'P 1'
#
loop_
_entity.id
_entity.type
_entity.pdbx_description
1 polymer ?
#
loop_
_entity_poly.entity_id
_entity_poly.type
_entity_poly.pdbx_seq_one_letter_code
_entity_poly.pdbx_strand_id
1 'polypeptide(L)'
;MTGQPFRPEVAPDPTLTSPTAATQGDVLDAAVFADLYRLASEEGLPYFARLNAAGDVELFLVFESVDAFSEATRDAVSVEFKTYRDKLLAVVWTLSDPIHPLGFPLAFDIKRPQERHMALRMLEQEKTLLHYLSYEAGLLTHIYTEAITFSPLEASRAEAMIRSLYEGRTEEVPREAAVREEEAETISALALPDQVLAETGVAYLIDYARMRKKHGEEGAQHLLMSAVQQAVWVMRRHARSEVRETAFTVWAAEQGEQLRLIVTPSLSHVFEVVHMSADEANPFARFLLALPEFVRTEEAAPLAWGAFPLIRMENGRLFHLELDEAVQERLQRLFASRWPAASNPYGPR
;
A
#
# COMPACT_ATOMS: atom_id res chain seq x y z
N MET A 1 -29.39 -23.69 7.85
CA MET A 1 -27.95 -24.02 7.86
C MET A 1 -27.67 -24.84 6.61
N THR A 2 -26.92 -24.28 5.66
CA THR A 2 -26.54 -24.96 4.42
C THR A 2 -25.53 -26.06 4.74
N GLY A 3 -25.84 -27.32 4.43
CA GLY A 3 -25.01 -28.50 4.75
C GLY A 3 -23.72 -28.64 3.93
N GLN A 4 -23.16 -27.54 3.43
CA GLN A 4 -21.90 -27.53 2.68
C GLN A 4 -20.71 -27.21 3.61
N PRO A 5 -19.50 -27.67 3.28
CA PRO A 5 -18.31 -27.34 4.06
C PRO A 5 -17.90 -25.86 3.86
N PHE A 6 -17.30 -25.28 4.90
CA PHE A 6 -16.73 -23.92 4.84
C PHE A 6 -15.64 -23.80 3.78
N ARG A 7 -14.76 -24.81 3.68
CA ARG A 7 -13.78 -24.97 2.60
C ARG A 7 -14.32 -25.97 1.57
N PRO A 8 -14.95 -25.50 0.48
CA PRO A 8 -15.41 -26.38 -0.59
C PRO A 8 -14.25 -26.85 -1.46
N GLU A 9 -14.35 -28.08 -1.96
CA GLU A 9 -13.47 -28.61 -2.99
C GLU A 9 -14.01 -28.20 -4.37
N VAL A 10 -13.15 -27.60 -5.20
CA VAL A 10 -13.46 -27.20 -6.57
C VAL A 10 -12.37 -27.79 -7.46
N ALA A 11 -12.77 -28.53 -8.49
CA ALA A 11 -11.84 -29.05 -9.47
C ALA A 11 -11.48 -27.94 -10.47
N PRO A 12 -10.19 -27.61 -10.66
CA PRO A 12 -9.79 -26.65 -11.69
C PRO A 12 -10.03 -27.22 -13.09
N ASP A 13 -10.22 -26.33 -14.07
CA ASP A 13 -10.31 -26.71 -15.48
C ASP A 13 -8.89 -26.84 -16.06
N PRO A 14 -8.44 -28.06 -16.44
CA PRO A 14 -7.08 -28.28 -16.91
C PRO A 14 -6.81 -27.70 -18.30
N THR A 15 -7.83 -27.20 -19.00
CA THR A 15 -7.69 -26.61 -20.34
C THR A 15 -7.31 -25.14 -20.30
N LEU A 16 -7.44 -24.49 -19.14
CA LEU A 16 -7.16 -23.06 -18.99
C LEU A 16 -5.65 -22.80 -18.97
N THR A 17 -5.22 -21.84 -19.78
CA THR A 17 -3.83 -21.38 -19.84
C THR A 17 -3.70 -19.99 -19.21
N SER A 18 -2.62 -19.78 -18.46
CA SER A 18 -2.31 -18.51 -17.80
C SER A 18 -1.27 -17.72 -18.57
N PRO A 19 -1.40 -16.39 -18.67
CA PRO A 19 -0.31 -15.54 -19.14
C PRO A 19 0.92 -15.74 -18.26
N THR A 20 2.10 -15.67 -18.86
CA THR A 20 3.38 -15.84 -18.15
C THR A 20 4.34 -14.72 -18.53
N ALA A 21 5.53 -14.70 -17.92
CA ALA A 21 6.60 -13.78 -18.33
C ALA A 21 6.94 -13.90 -19.84
N ALA A 22 6.75 -15.08 -20.44
CA ALA A 22 7.02 -15.30 -21.86
C ALA A 22 5.97 -14.69 -22.80
N THR A 23 4.83 -14.25 -22.29
CA THR A 23 3.79 -13.58 -23.09
C THR A 23 3.71 -12.08 -22.81
N GLN A 24 4.58 -11.53 -21.96
CA GLN A 24 4.59 -10.11 -21.64
C GLN A 24 5.03 -9.28 -22.85
N GLY A 25 4.26 -8.23 -23.15
CA GLY A 25 4.42 -7.40 -24.34
C GLY A 25 3.82 -8.00 -25.61
N ASP A 26 3.32 -9.23 -25.58
CA ASP A 26 2.85 -9.96 -26.76
C ASP A 26 1.33 -10.06 -26.84
N VAL A 27 0.84 -10.18 -28.07
CA VAL A 27 -0.56 -10.54 -28.36
C VAL A 27 -0.78 -12.00 -27.99
N LEU A 28 -1.77 -12.27 -27.15
CA LEU A 28 -2.16 -13.60 -26.73
C LEU A 28 -2.86 -14.34 -27.89
N ASP A 29 -2.45 -15.58 -28.13
CA ASP A 29 -3.09 -16.46 -29.12
C ASP A 29 -4.54 -16.75 -28.72
N ALA A 30 -5.49 -16.37 -29.58
CA ALA A 30 -6.92 -16.51 -29.33
C ALA A 30 -7.41 -17.96 -29.21
N ALA A 31 -6.71 -18.93 -29.80
CA ALA A 31 -7.04 -20.35 -29.64
C ALA A 31 -6.55 -20.90 -28.29
N VAL A 32 -5.42 -20.40 -27.78
CA VAL A 32 -4.82 -20.84 -26.51
C VAL A 32 -5.50 -20.16 -25.31
N PHE A 33 -5.80 -18.87 -25.44
CA PHE A 33 -6.39 -18.03 -24.38
C PHE A 33 -7.87 -17.71 -24.64
N ALA A 34 -8.59 -18.64 -25.26
CA ALA A 34 -9.98 -18.44 -25.71
C ALA A 34 -10.92 -17.98 -24.57
N ASP A 35 -10.69 -18.45 -23.35
CA ASP A 35 -11.47 -18.05 -22.18
C ASP A 35 -11.26 -16.58 -21.80
N LEU A 36 -10.03 -16.07 -21.90
CA LEU A 36 -9.71 -14.67 -21.65
C LEU A 36 -10.33 -13.76 -22.72
N TYR A 37 -10.26 -14.17 -24.00
CA TYR A 37 -10.94 -13.46 -25.08
C TYR A 37 -12.45 -13.39 -24.85
N ARG A 38 -13.07 -14.50 -24.43
CA ARG A 38 -14.50 -14.54 -24.10
C ARG A 38 -14.85 -13.59 -22.95
N LEU A 39 -14.07 -13.59 -21.87
CA LEU A 39 -14.29 -12.73 -20.69
C LEU A 39 -14.09 -11.24 -21.01
N ALA A 40 -13.02 -10.91 -21.74
CA ALA A 40 -12.70 -9.52 -22.07
C ALA A 40 -13.57 -8.95 -23.19
N SER A 41 -13.91 -9.74 -24.21
CA SER A 41 -14.66 -9.29 -25.39
C SER A 41 -16.16 -9.50 -25.26
N GLU A 42 -16.60 -10.74 -25.06
CA GLU A 42 -18.02 -11.11 -25.16
C GLU A 42 -18.78 -10.68 -23.90
N GLU A 43 -18.18 -10.90 -22.74
CA GLU A 43 -18.74 -10.44 -21.46
C GLU A 43 -18.38 -8.98 -21.15
N GLY A 44 -17.37 -8.43 -21.84
CA GLY A 44 -16.95 -7.04 -21.69
C GLY A 44 -16.46 -6.71 -20.28
N LEU A 45 -15.86 -7.68 -19.58
CA LEU A 45 -15.45 -7.50 -18.19
C LEU A 45 -14.14 -6.71 -18.12
N PRO A 46 -14.13 -5.48 -17.56
CA PRO A 46 -12.91 -4.69 -17.41
C PRO A 46 -11.99 -5.25 -16.31
N TYR A 47 -12.51 -6.12 -15.45
CA TYR A 47 -11.75 -6.80 -14.41
C TYR A 47 -12.47 -8.07 -13.96
N PHE A 48 -11.71 -9.12 -13.64
CA PHE A 48 -12.25 -10.38 -13.15
C PHE A 48 -11.20 -11.21 -12.40
N ALA A 49 -11.67 -12.20 -11.64
CA ALA A 49 -10.84 -13.22 -11.04
C ALA A 49 -11.11 -14.56 -11.74
N ARG A 50 -10.08 -15.40 -11.85
CA ARG A 50 -10.16 -16.72 -12.49
C ARG A 50 -9.38 -17.75 -11.66
N LEU A 51 -9.87 -18.99 -11.65
CA LEU A 51 -9.12 -20.14 -11.15
C LEU A 51 -8.39 -20.78 -12.34
N ASN A 52 -7.07 -20.89 -12.28
CA ASN A 52 -6.28 -21.50 -13.35
C ASN A 52 -6.26 -23.03 -13.27
N ALA A 53 -5.60 -23.69 -14.23
CA ALA A 53 -5.49 -25.15 -14.29
C ALA A 53 -4.77 -25.77 -13.07
N ALA A 54 -3.94 -25.01 -12.35
CA ALA A 54 -3.27 -25.46 -11.13
C ALA A 54 -4.16 -25.32 -9.88
N GLY A 55 -5.31 -24.65 -9.96
CA GLY A 55 -6.15 -24.35 -8.81
C GLY A 55 -5.72 -23.11 -8.03
N ASP A 56 -4.89 -22.26 -8.63
CA ASP A 56 -4.51 -20.96 -8.08
C ASP A 56 -5.41 -19.86 -8.64
N VAL A 57 -5.63 -18.82 -7.83
CA VAL A 57 -6.43 -17.66 -8.23
C VAL A 57 -5.54 -16.63 -8.91
N GLU A 58 -6.05 -16.10 -10.00
CA GLU A 58 -5.45 -15.04 -10.81
C GLU A 58 -6.45 -13.90 -10.96
N LEU A 59 -5.92 -12.68 -10.98
CA LEU A 59 -6.69 -11.46 -11.14
C LEU A 59 -6.34 -10.84 -12.49
N PHE A 60 -7.32 -10.20 -13.12
CA PHE A 60 -7.16 -9.57 -14.42
C PHE A 60 -7.74 -8.16 -14.39
N LEU A 61 -6.98 -7.21 -14.93
CA LEU A 61 -7.47 -5.88 -15.31
C LEU A 61 -7.30 -5.72 -16.81
N VAL A 62 -8.38 -5.37 -17.51
CA VAL A 62 -8.44 -5.23 -18.96
C VAL A 62 -8.65 -3.76 -19.31
N PHE A 63 -7.68 -3.18 -19.99
CA PHE A 63 -7.69 -1.79 -20.45
C PHE A 63 -8.09 -1.73 -21.93
N GLU A 64 -8.61 -0.58 -22.36
CA GLU A 64 -8.96 -0.34 -23.77
C GLU A 64 -7.72 -0.25 -24.67
N SER A 65 -6.57 0.15 -24.11
CA SER A 65 -5.29 0.20 -24.81
C SER A 65 -4.11 0.17 -23.83
N VAL A 66 -2.90 -0.02 -24.37
CA VAL A 66 -1.65 0.08 -23.59
C VAL A 66 -1.41 1.52 -23.08
N ASP A 67 -1.86 2.52 -23.83
CA ASP A 67 -1.78 3.93 -23.42
C ASP A 67 -2.70 4.19 -22.21
N ALA A 68 -3.93 3.66 -22.24
CA ALA A 68 -4.86 3.77 -21.12
C ALA A 68 -4.31 3.10 -19.85
N PHE A 69 -3.64 1.95 -19.99
CA PHE A 69 -2.89 1.34 -18.90
C PHE A 69 -1.78 2.26 -18.36
N SER A 70 -0.99 2.88 -19.25
CA SER A 70 0.13 3.76 -18.86
C SER A 70 -0.33 5.02 -18.13
N GLU A 71 -1.54 5.50 -18.41
CA GLU A 71 -2.19 6.60 -17.69
C GLU A 71 -2.77 6.15 -16.35
N ALA A 72 -3.38 4.97 -16.29
CA ALA A 72 -4.09 4.45 -15.13
C ALA A 72 -3.21 3.76 -14.08
N THR A 73 -2.03 3.30 -14.48
CA THR A 73 -1.17 2.40 -13.68
C THR A 73 0.27 2.91 -13.73
N ARG A 74 0.55 3.95 -12.93
CA ARG A 74 1.91 4.51 -12.78
C ARG A 74 2.68 3.94 -11.60
N ASP A 75 1.98 3.45 -10.58
CA ASP A 75 2.56 3.02 -9.31
C ASP A 75 1.94 1.70 -8.84
N ALA A 76 2.53 1.11 -7.79
CA ALA A 76 2.21 -0.20 -7.23
C ALA A 76 0.71 -0.47 -7.00
N VAL A 77 0.32 -1.75 -7.07
CA VAL A 77 -1.06 -2.18 -6.83
C VAL A 77 -1.18 -3.02 -5.57
N SER A 78 -2.28 -2.85 -4.84
CA SER A 78 -2.63 -3.69 -3.70
C SER A 78 -4.04 -4.24 -3.82
N VAL A 79 -4.30 -5.30 -3.06
CA VAL A 79 -5.63 -5.87 -2.91
C VAL A 79 -6.08 -5.69 -1.47
N GLU A 80 -7.19 -5.00 -1.27
CA GLU A 80 -7.81 -4.78 0.03
C GLU A 80 -9.14 -5.54 0.12
N PHE A 81 -9.37 -6.23 1.24
CA PHE A 81 -10.61 -6.96 1.47
C PHE A 81 -11.61 -6.13 2.26
N LYS A 82 -12.83 -5.98 1.71
CA LYS A 82 -13.97 -5.33 2.35
C LYS A 82 -15.20 -6.20 2.28
N THR A 83 -16.24 -5.85 3.02
CA THR A 83 -17.56 -6.48 2.87
C THR A 83 -18.59 -5.46 2.40
N TYR A 84 -19.50 -5.88 1.53
CA TYR A 84 -20.58 -5.04 1.03
C TYR A 84 -21.79 -5.89 0.63
N ARG A 85 -22.97 -5.58 1.16
CA ARG A 85 -24.25 -6.27 0.86
C ARG A 85 -24.11 -7.80 0.82
N ASP A 86 -23.60 -8.37 1.92
CA ASP A 86 -23.38 -9.82 2.10
C ASP A 86 -22.38 -10.48 1.13
N LYS A 87 -21.55 -9.68 0.45
CA LYS A 87 -20.44 -10.15 -0.37
C LYS A 87 -19.11 -9.74 0.24
N LEU A 88 -18.08 -10.53 -0.06
CA LEU A 88 -16.70 -10.10 0.09
C LEU A 88 -16.31 -9.32 -1.17
N LEU A 89 -15.65 -8.18 -0.99
CA LEU A 89 -15.01 -7.43 -2.07
C LEU A 89 -13.50 -7.57 -1.90
N ALA A 90 -12.79 -7.98 -2.95
CA ALA A 90 -11.35 -7.78 -3.07
C ALA A 90 -11.13 -6.60 -4.01
N VAL A 91 -10.75 -5.45 -3.46
CA VAL A 91 -10.58 -4.21 -4.21
C VAL A 91 -9.13 -4.11 -4.65
N VAL A 92 -8.90 -4.19 -5.96
CA VAL A 92 -7.59 -3.93 -6.56
C VAL A 92 -7.42 -2.42 -6.68
N TRP A 93 -6.47 -1.84 -5.94
CA TRP A 93 -6.21 -0.40 -5.95
C TRP A 93 -5.04 -0.06 -6.86
N THR A 94 -5.31 0.72 -7.90
CA THR A 94 -4.27 1.30 -8.76
C THR A 94 -3.93 2.72 -8.32
N LEU A 95 -2.63 3.02 -8.29
CA LEU A 95 -2.09 4.31 -7.86
C LEU A 95 -1.82 5.24 -9.06
N SER A 96 -2.81 5.47 -9.93
CA SER A 96 -2.70 6.51 -10.98
C SER A 96 -2.61 7.91 -10.37
N ASP A 97 -3.44 8.16 -9.36
CA ASP A 97 -3.41 9.34 -8.49
C ASP A 97 -3.31 8.83 -7.03
N PRO A 98 -2.18 9.08 -6.32
CA PRO A 98 -2.05 8.68 -4.93
C PRO A 98 -3.09 9.31 -4.00
N ILE A 99 -3.72 10.42 -4.39
CA ILE A 99 -4.76 11.10 -3.60
C ILE A 99 -6.15 10.51 -3.89
N HIS A 100 -6.42 10.15 -5.15
CA HIS A 100 -7.68 9.56 -5.60
C HIS A 100 -7.43 8.28 -6.40
N PRO A 101 -7.12 7.16 -5.72
CA PRO A 101 -6.86 5.91 -6.43
C PRO A 101 -8.07 5.44 -7.21
N LEU A 102 -7.81 4.71 -8.29
CA LEU A 102 -8.85 3.96 -8.97
C LEU A 102 -8.92 2.54 -8.39
N GLY A 103 -10.08 2.18 -7.84
CA GLY A 103 -10.35 0.87 -7.25
C GLY A 103 -11.21 -0.01 -8.14
N PHE A 104 -10.79 -1.26 -8.33
CA PHE A 104 -11.51 -2.27 -9.11
C PHE A 104 -12.03 -3.39 -8.19
N PRO A 105 -13.32 -3.34 -7.80
CA PRO A 105 -13.87 -4.26 -6.79
C PRO A 105 -14.27 -5.61 -7.40
N LEU A 106 -13.57 -6.67 -7.04
CA LEU A 106 -13.94 -8.06 -7.35
C LEU A 106 -14.88 -8.58 -6.27
N ALA A 107 -16.12 -8.88 -6.65
CA ALA A 107 -17.15 -9.33 -5.71
C ALA A 107 -17.24 -10.86 -5.66
N PHE A 108 -17.15 -11.42 -4.45
CA PHE A 108 -17.32 -12.84 -4.17
C PHE A 108 -18.57 -13.03 -3.29
N ASP A 109 -19.57 -13.73 -3.83
CA ASP A 109 -20.70 -14.26 -3.08
C ASP A 109 -20.25 -15.52 -2.32
N ILE A 110 -19.90 -15.30 -1.05
CA ILE A 110 -19.36 -16.33 -0.16
C ILE A 110 -20.34 -17.49 0.09
N LYS A 111 -21.63 -17.36 -0.23
CA LYS A 111 -22.56 -18.49 -0.16
C LYS A 111 -22.33 -19.48 -1.29
N ARG A 112 -21.81 -19.05 -2.44
CA ARG A 112 -21.50 -19.91 -3.58
C ARG A 112 -20.18 -20.66 -3.36
N PRO A 113 -20.14 -21.99 -3.51
CA PRO A 113 -18.92 -22.78 -3.28
C PRO A 113 -17.72 -22.35 -4.12
N GLN A 114 -17.93 -22.07 -5.41
CA GLN A 114 -16.84 -21.68 -6.32
C GLN A 114 -16.22 -20.33 -5.92
N GLU A 115 -17.05 -19.31 -5.71
CA GLU A 115 -16.58 -17.98 -5.33
C GLU A 115 -15.94 -17.99 -3.92
N ARG A 116 -16.50 -18.77 -2.99
CA ARG A 116 -15.89 -18.99 -1.66
C ARG A 116 -14.55 -19.71 -1.75
N HIS A 117 -14.43 -20.73 -2.61
CA HIS A 117 -13.17 -21.44 -2.85
C HIS A 117 -12.10 -20.46 -3.35
N MET A 118 -12.42 -19.65 -4.37
CA MET A 118 -11.49 -18.66 -4.91
C MET A 118 -11.08 -17.63 -3.85
N ALA A 119 -12.04 -17.08 -3.09
CA ALA A 119 -11.73 -16.13 -2.03
C ALA A 119 -10.77 -16.71 -0.99
N LEU A 120 -10.94 -17.98 -0.61
CA LEU A 120 -10.03 -18.67 0.32
C LEU A 120 -8.67 -18.98 -0.31
N ARG A 121 -8.64 -19.52 -1.54
CA ARG A 121 -7.39 -19.86 -2.23
C ARG A 121 -6.49 -18.65 -2.45
N MET A 122 -7.07 -17.49 -2.77
CA MET A 122 -6.34 -16.24 -2.90
C MET A 122 -5.57 -15.85 -1.62
N LEU A 123 -6.09 -16.20 -0.43
CA LEU A 123 -5.42 -15.96 0.86
C LEU A 123 -4.40 -17.06 1.23
N GLU A 124 -4.59 -18.27 0.72
CA GLU A 124 -3.79 -19.45 1.06
C GLU A 124 -2.59 -19.66 0.12
N GLN A 125 -2.65 -19.14 -1.11
CA GLN A 125 -1.54 -19.20 -2.07
C GLN A 125 -0.41 -18.24 -1.68
N GLU A 126 0.84 -18.58 -2.01
CA GLU A 126 2.03 -17.78 -1.66
C GLU A 126 1.97 -16.36 -2.24
N LYS A 127 1.45 -16.24 -3.46
CA LYS A 127 1.23 -14.98 -4.16
C LYS A 127 0.04 -15.09 -5.10
N THR A 128 -0.69 -14.00 -5.26
CA THR A 128 -1.75 -13.85 -6.25
C THR A 128 -1.22 -13.08 -7.43
N LEU A 129 -1.35 -13.64 -8.63
CA LEU A 129 -0.91 -12.97 -9.85
C LEU A 129 -2.00 -12.03 -10.34
N LEU A 130 -1.62 -10.79 -10.61
CA LEU A 130 -2.44 -9.77 -11.25
C LEU A 130 -1.92 -9.52 -12.65
N HIS A 131 -2.71 -9.88 -13.66
CA HIS A 131 -2.39 -9.71 -15.06
C HIS A 131 -3.04 -8.45 -15.62
N TYR A 132 -2.24 -7.61 -16.26
CA TYR A 132 -2.69 -6.42 -16.97
C TYR A 132 -2.78 -6.75 -18.45
N LEU A 133 -3.98 -6.63 -19.01
CA LEU A 133 -4.25 -6.88 -20.41
C LEU A 133 -4.73 -5.60 -21.07
N SER A 134 -4.47 -5.43 -22.37
CA SER A 134 -5.22 -4.50 -23.20
C SER A 134 -6.04 -5.25 -24.24
N TYR A 135 -7.26 -4.79 -24.48
CA TYR A 135 -8.11 -5.30 -25.54
C TYR A 135 -8.36 -4.23 -26.59
N GLU A 136 -7.61 -4.28 -27.69
CA GLU A 136 -7.66 -3.28 -28.75
C GLU A 136 -7.87 -3.97 -30.11
N ALA A 137 -8.82 -3.47 -30.90
CA ALA A 137 -9.11 -3.98 -32.25
C ALA A 137 -9.35 -5.51 -32.34
N GLY A 138 -9.90 -6.11 -31.28
CA GLY A 138 -10.17 -7.55 -31.23
C GLY A 138 -8.98 -8.41 -30.82
N LEU A 139 -7.88 -7.81 -30.34
CA LEU A 139 -6.67 -8.49 -29.91
C LEU A 139 -6.41 -8.24 -28.43
N LEU A 140 -6.15 -9.30 -27.67
CA LEU A 140 -5.67 -9.22 -26.30
C LEU A 140 -4.15 -9.18 -26.27
N THR A 141 -3.59 -8.11 -25.72
CA THR A 141 -2.15 -8.01 -25.45
C THR A 141 -1.92 -8.18 -23.95
N HIS A 142 -0.98 -9.03 -23.57
CA HIS A 142 -0.56 -9.12 -22.17
C HIS A 142 0.51 -8.06 -21.92
N ILE A 143 0.18 -7.05 -21.13
CA ILE A 143 1.06 -5.91 -20.88
C ILE A 143 2.15 -6.34 -19.90
N TYR A 144 1.74 -6.71 -18.69
CA TYR A 144 2.63 -7.23 -17.66
C TYR A 144 1.86 -8.00 -16.58
N THR A 145 2.59 -8.69 -15.69
CA THR A 145 2.04 -9.38 -14.52
C THR A 145 2.72 -8.93 -13.25
N GLU A 146 1.94 -8.62 -12.23
CA GLU A 146 2.40 -8.30 -10.88
C GLU A 146 2.10 -9.44 -9.90
N ALA A 147 2.98 -9.61 -8.92
CA ALA A 147 2.77 -10.57 -7.84
C ALA A 147 2.33 -9.83 -6.56
N ILE A 148 1.14 -10.16 -6.07
CA ILE A 148 0.57 -9.60 -4.86
C ILE A 148 0.73 -10.63 -3.74
N THR A 149 1.27 -10.21 -2.60
CA THR A 149 1.39 -11.08 -1.42
C THR A 149 0.51 -10.55 -0.29
N PHE A 150 0.08 -11.46 0.59
CA PHE A 150 -0.70 -11.13 1.79
C PHE A 150 0.07 -11.56 3.03
N SER A 151 0.08 -10.73 4.07
CA SER A 151 0.62 -11.13 5.36
C SER A 151 -0.29 -12.14 6.05
N PRO A 152 0.23 -12.88 7.05
CA PRO A 152 -0.63 -13.73 7.90
C PRO A 152 -1.77 -12.96 8.58
N LEU A 153 -1.54 -11.69 8.93
CA LEU A 153 -2.54 -10.84 9.58
C LEU A 153 -3.64 -10.41 8.60
N GLU A 154 -3.26 -9.98 7.40
CA GLU A 154 -4.19 -9.65 6.31
C GLU A 154 -5.06 -10.86 5.93
N ALA A 155 -4.41 -12.01 5.74
CA ALA A 155 -5.09 -13.27 5.43
C ALA A 155 -6.06 -13.69 6.56
N SER A 156 -5.64 -13.56 7.82
CA SER A 156 -6.50 -13.88 8.97
C SER A 156 -7.71 -12.95 9.08
N ARG A 157 -7.53 -11.63 8.87
CA ARG A 157 -8.63 -10.66 8.82
C ARG A 157 -9.62 -11.00 7.71
N ALA A 158 -9.13 -11.28 6.51
CA ALA A 158 -9.97 -11.63 5.37
C ALA A 158 -10.71 -12.98 5.57
N GLU A 159 -10.06 -14.01 6.13
CA GLU A 159 -10.72 -15.28 6.46
C GLU A 159 -11.83 -15.07 7.49
N ALA A 160 -11.64 -14.20 8.49
CA ALA A 160 -12.67 -13.87 9.47
C ALA A 160 -13.90 -13.21 8.80
N MET A 161 -13.70 -12.33 7.81
CA MET A 161 -14.79 -11.75 7.01
C MET A 161 -15.52 -12.83 6.21
N ILE A 162 -14.79 -13.71 5.53
CA ILE A 162 -15.36 -14.84 4.78
C ILE A 162 -16.20 -15.73 5.71
N ARG A 163 -15.69 -16.03 6.91
CA ARG A 163 -16.38 -16.83 7.93
C ARG A 163 -17.67 -16.18 8.40
N SER A 164 -17.62 -14.90 8.76
CA SER A 164 -18.81 -14.13 9.17
C SER A 164 -19.88 -14.13 8.08
N LEU A 165 -19.50 -13.85 6.82
CA LEU A 165 -20.41 -13.90 5.67
C LEU A 165 -21.00 -15.30 5.45
N TYR A 166 -20.15 -16.33 5.55
CA TYR A 166 -20.58 -17.73 5.42
C TYR A 166 -21.60 -18.13 6.49
N GLU A 167 -21.41 -17.70 7.72
CA GLU A 167 -22.28 -18.04 8.85
C GLU A 167 -23.51 -17.12 8.96
N GLY A 168 -23.52 -16.00 8.23
CA GLY A 168 -24.59 -15.01 8.30
C GLY A 168 -24.52 -14.13 9.55
N ARG A 169 -23.31 -13.95 10.11
CA ARG A 169 -23.04 -13.15 11.31
C ARG A 169 -22.47 -11.78 10.95
N THR A 170 -23.12 -11.06 10.03
CA THR A 170 -22.60 -9.81 9.45
C THR A 170 -22.45 -8.66 10.45
N GLU A 171 -23.08 -8.75 11.63
CA GLU A 171 -22.87 -7.78 12.74
C GLU A 171 -21.50 -7.93 13.44
N GLU A 172 -20.80 -9.05 13.26
CA GLU A 172 -19.46 -9.31 13.83
C GLU A 172 -18.31 -8.82 12.92
N VAL A 173 -18.63 -8.27 11.74
CA VAL A 173 -17.61 -7.73 10.82
C VAL A 173 -17.05 -6.41 11.42
N PRO A 174 -15.72 -6.27 11.57
CA PRO A 174 -15.12 -5.04 12.09
C PRO A 174 -15.63 -3.79 11.35
N ARG A 175 -15.96 -2.70 12.06
CA ARG A 175 -16.46 -1.45 11.45
C ARG A 175 -15.48 -0.87 10.41
N GLU A 176 -14.20 -1.17 10.54
CA GLU A 176 -13.11 -0.84 9.62
C GLU A 176 -13.23 -1.56 8.25
N ALA A 177 -14.03 -2.63 8.14
CA ALA A 177 -14.22 -3.41 6.91
C ALA A 177 -15.44 -2.98 6.08
N ALA A 178 -16.18 -1.96 6.55
CA ALA A 178 -17.17 -1.27 5.73
C ALA A 178 -16.46 -0.38 4.70
N VAL A 179 -17.03 -0.19 3.50
CA VAL A 179 -16.45 0.62 2.41
C VAL A 179 -16.31 2.09 2.82
N ARG A 180 -15.25 2.39 3.57
CA ARG A 180 -14.65 3.70 3.82
C ARG A 180 -13.15 3.52 3.65
N GLU A 181 -12.46 4.53 3.17
CA GLU A 181 -11.00 4.56 3.31
C GLU A 181 -10.69 4.60 4.81
N GLU A 182 -9.76 3.76 5.28
CA GLU A 182 -9.29 3.84 6.68
C GLU A 182 -8.62 5.21 6.85
N GLU A 183 -9.36 6.17 7.41
CA GLU A 183 -8.87 7.46 7.89
C GLU A 183 -7.75 7.20 8.91
N ALA A 184 -6.72 8.06 8.90
CA ALA A 184 -5.63 7.95 9.87
C ALA A 184 -6.20 8.03 11.30
N GLU A 185 -5.88 7.06 12.14
CA GLU A 185 -6.23 7.10 13.55
C GLU A 185 -5.34 8.11 14.25
N THR A 186 -5.90 8.93 15.15
CA THR A 186 -5.09 9.85 15.95
C THR A 186 -4.75 9.21 17.29
N ILE A 187 -3.46 9.14 17.63
CA ILE A 187 -2.96 8.67 18.92
C ILE A 187 -1.96 9.67 19.51
N SER A 188 -1.83 9.72 20.83
CA SER A 188 -0.77 10.51 21.46
C SER A 188 0.60 9.89 21.16
N ALA A 189 1.59 10.73 20.83
CA ALA A 189 2.98 10.28 20.69
C ALA A 189 3.56 9.68 22.00
N LEU A 190 2.93 9.94 23.16
CA LEU A 190 3.26 9.28 24.43
C LEU A 190 3.00 7.77 24.41
N ALA A 191 2.14 7.27 23.53
CA ALA A 191 1.89 5.84 23.41
C ALA A 191 3.07 5.09 22.77
N LEU A 192 3.95 5.79 22.03
CA LEU A 192 5.08 5.17 21.35
C LEU A 192 6.11 4.66 22.36
N PRO A 193 6.75 3.50 22.16
CA PRO A 193 7.86 3.04 23.01
C PRO A 193 9.09 3.95 22.92
N ASP A 194 9.87 4.04 24.01
CA ASP A 194 11.12 4.83 24.02
C ASP A 194 12.12 4.37 22.94
N GLN A 195 12.14 3.07 22.62
CA GLN A 195 12.98 2.53 21.55
C GLN A 195 12.64 3.14 20.19
N VAL A 196 11.34 3.27 19.85
CA VAL A 196 10.88 3.88 18.60
C VAL A 196 11.28 5.36 18.55
N LEU A 197 11.13 6.07 19.66
CA LEU A 197 11.51 7.49 19.74
C LEU A 197 13.04 7.71 19.67
N ALA A 198 13.83 6.66 19.90
CA ALA A 198 15.28 6.69 19.93
C ALA A 198 15.94 6.10 18.66
N GLU A 199 15.14 5.73 17.66
CA GLU A 199 15.60 5.20 16.39
C GLU A 199 16.41 6.23 15.59
N THR A 200 17.23 5.72 14.68
CA THR A 200 17.95 6.50 13.67
C THR A 200 17.42 6.15 12.29
N GLY A 201 17.56 7.07 11.34
CA GLY A 201 17.10 6.85 9.98
C GLY A 201 17.66 7.86 9.00
N VAL A 202 16.89 8.17 7.97
CA VAL A 202 17.32 9.04 6.87
C VAL A 202 16.58 10.37 6.96
N ALA A 203 17.33 11.46 6.99
CA ALA A 203 16.82 12.82 6.87
C ALA A 203 16.90 13.31 5.42
N TYR A 204 15.84 13.95 4.97
CA TYR A 204 15.74 14.70 3.72
C TYR A 204 15.76 16.19 4.06
N LEU A 205 16.84 16.89 3.69
CA LEU A 205 16.98 18.32 3.93
C LEU A 205 16.32 19.11 2.81
N ILE A 206 15.44 20.03 3.20
CA ILE A 206 14.72 20.92 2.31
C ILE A 206 15.07 22.38 2.65
N ASP A 207 15.34 23.19 1.63
CA ASP A 207 15.46 24.64 1.74
C ASP A 207 14.06 25.26 1.92
N TYR A 208 13.61 25.26 3.17
CA TYR A 208 12.26 25.66 3.53
C TYR A 208 12.03 27.16 3.41
N ALA A 209 13.08 27.97 3.63
CA ALA A 209 13.02 29.41 3.40
C ALA A 209 12.74 29.74 1.93
N ARG A 210 13.42 29.07 1.00
CA ARG A 210 13.16 29.22 -0.44
C ARG A 210 11.74 28.75 -0.80
N MET A 211 11.30 27.62 -0.25
CA MET A 211 9.97 27.09 -0.51
C MET A 211 8.88 28.07 -0.04
N ARG A 212 8.99 28.58 1.20
CA ARG A 212 8.10 29.61 1.77
C ARG A 212 8.07 30.89 0.95
N LYS A 213 9.24 31.36 0.48
CA LYS A 213 9.32 32.59 -0.34
C LYS A 213 8.55 32.46 -1.66
N LYS A 214 8.55 31.26 -2.24
CA LYS A 214 7.94 30.99 -3.54
C LYS A 214 6.45 30.65 -3.46
N HIS A 215 6.05 29.90 -2.43
CA HIS A 215 4.70 29.32 -2.31
C HIS A 215 3.87 29.88 -1.14
N GLY A 216 4.44 30.74 -0.30
CA GLY A 216 3.84 31.10 0.99
C GLY A 216 4.05 30.00 2.04
N GLU A 217 3.69 30.29 3.29
CA GLU A 217 3.85 29.34 4.41
C GLU A 217 2.91 28.14 4.26
N GLU A 218 1.60 28.38 4.12
CA GLU A 218 0.61 27.30 3.92
C GLU A 218 0.91 26.47 2.66
N GLY A 219 1.32 27.11 1.57
CA GLY A 219 1.67 26.41 0.33
C GLY A 219 2.92 25.53 0.48
N ALA A 220 3.93 25.99 1.22
CA ALA A 220 5.12 25.20 1.51
C ALA A 220 4.81 24.00 2.40
N GLN A 221 4.02 24.19 3.46
CA GLN A 221 3.56 23.11 4.33
C GLN A 221 2.74 22.08 3.56
N HIS A 222 1.80 22.54 2.73
CA HIS A 222 0.96 21.68 1.90
C HIS A 222 1.81 20.82 0.96
N LEU A 223 2.76 21.39 0.23
CA LEU A 223 3.63 20.64 -0.69
C LEU A 223 4.44 19.55 0.02
N LEU A 224 5.01 19.86 1.19
CA LEU A 224 5.77 18.89 1.99
C LEU A 224 4.87 17.76 2.49
N MET A 225 3.73 18.11 3.08
CA MET A 225 2.80 17.12 3.61
C MET A 225 2.16 16.29 2.50
N SER A 226 1.91 16.86 1.33
CA SER A 226 1.46 16.12 0.15
C SER A 226 2.51 15.12 -0.32
N ALA A 227 3.79 15.48 -0.36
CA ALA A 227 4.87 14.55 -0.72
C ALA A 227 4.99 13.39 0.31
N VAL A 228 4.89 13.72 1.60
CA VAL A 228 4.86 12.72 2.68
C VAL A 228 3.64 11.81 2.55
N GLN A 229 2.46 12.38 2.32
CA GLN A 229 1.22 11.64 2.13
C GLN A 229 1.34 10.71 0.93
N GLN A 230 1.79 11.19 -0.23
CA GLN A 230 2.01 10.37 -1.42
C GLN A 230 2.93 9.17 -1.13
N ALA A 231 4.06 9.40 -0.44
CA ALA A 231 4.96 8.32 -0.04
C ALA A 231 4.27 7.28 0.86
N VAL A 232 3.55 7.73 1.89
CA VAL A 232 2.79 6.85 2.81
C VAL A 232 1.73 6.05 2.05
N TRP A 233 1.04 6.67 1.09
CA TRP A 233 0.00 6.01 0.32
C TRP A 233 0.55 4.94 -0.61
N VAL A 234 1.69 5.20 -1.26
CA VAL A 234 2.42 4.17 -2.04
C VAL A 234 2.84 3.01 -1.14
N MET A 235 3.36 3.29 0.06
CA MET A 235 3.71 2.24 1.03
C MET A 235 2.49 1.38 1.41
N ARG A 236 1.37 2.00 1.80
CA ARG A 236 0.14 1.30 2.22
C ARG A 236 -0.48 0.47 1.11
N ARG A 237 -0.24 0.81 -0.15
CA ARG A 237 -0.83 0.13 -1.32
C ARG A 237 0.18 -0.63 -2.16
N HIS A 238 1.34 -0.89 -1.60
CA HIS A 238 2.38 -1.67 -2.26
C HIS A 238 1.93 -3.13 -2.48
N ALA A 239 2.36 -3.80 -3.55
CA ALA A 239 1.96 -5.20 -3.83
C ALA A 239 2.50 -6.22 -2.83
N ARG A 240 3.71 -5.99 -2.35
CA ARG A 240 4.37 -6.77 -1.30
C ARG A 240 3.81 -6.42 0.09
N SER A 241 3.25 -7.39 0.80
CA SER A 241 2.72 -7.21 2.17
C SER A 241 3.76 -6.73 3.17
N GLU A 242 5.01 -7.20 3.07
CA GLU A 242 6.11 -6.76 3.93
C GLU A 242 6.36 -5.25 3.85
N VAL A 243 6.12 -4.62 2.69
CA VAL A 243 6.19 -3.16 2.52
C VAL A 243 4.98 -2.49 3.18
N ARG A 244 3.77 -2.99 2.93
CA ARG A 244 2.52 -2.43 3.50
C ARG A 244 2.52 -2.44 5.02
N GLU A 245 3.09 -3.47 5.62
CA GLU A 245 3.14 -3.63 7.08
C GLU A 245 4.40 -3.09 7.74
N THR A 246 5.37 -2.59 6.94
CA THR A 246 6.62 -2.05 7.46
C THR A 246 6.36 -0.95 8.48
N ALA A 247 6.99 -1.06 9.63
CA ALA A 247 6.96 -0.04 10.65
C ALA A 247 7.87 1.14 10.27
N PHE A 248 7.33 2.37 10.19
CA PHE A 248 8.14 3.60 10.16
C PHE A 248 7.50 4.78 10.87
N THR A 249 8.29 5.79 11.20
CA THR A 249 7.86 7.06 11.80
C THR A 249 8.43 8.21 10.98
N VAL A 250 7.59 9.19 10.64
CA VAL A 250 7.99 10.43 9.98
C VAL A 250 8.11 11.52 11.03
N TRP A 251 9.23 12.21 11.03
CA TRP A 251 9.55 13.29 11.96
C TRP A 251 9.83 14.58 11.20
N ALA A 252 9.59 15.72 11.84
CA ALA A 252 9.97 17.02 11.31
C ALA A 252 10.82 17.81 12.32
N ALA A 253 11.91 18.41 11.82
CA ALA A 253 12.70 19.39 12.56
C ALA A 253 12.93 20.63 11.70
N GLU A 254 12.65 21.81 12.23
CA GLU A 254 13.01 23.09 11.61
C GLU A 254 14.22 23.69 12.35
N GLN A 255 15.28 23.99 11.60
CA GLN A 255 16.48 24.63 12.13
C GLN A 255 16.93 25.75 11.18
N GLY A 256 16.75 27.00 11.62
CA GLY A 256 17.07 28.16 10.82
C GLY A 256 16.21 28.21 9.56
N GLU A 257 16.85 28.18 8.39
CA GLU A 257 16.17 28.25 7.08
C GLU A 257 15.85 26.87 6.49
N GLN A 258 16.23 25.79 7.18
CA GLN A 258 16.11 24.41 6.68
C GLN A 258 15.08 23.61 7.47
N LEU A 259 14.36 22.76 6.75
CA LEU A 259 13.48 21.74 7.32
C LEU A 259 14.03 20.36 7.02
N ARG A 260 14.06 19.50 8.04
CA ARG A 260 14.41 18.08 7.93
C ARG A 260 13.16 17.24 8.09
N LEU A 261 12.82 16.47 7.06
CA LEU A 261 11.89 15.35 7.20
C LEU A 261 12.72 14.10 7.43
N ILE A 262 12.51 13.41 8.55
CA ILE A 262 13.31 12.25 8.95
C ILE A 262 12.41 11.03 9.00
N VAL A 263 12.81 9.95 8.34
CA VAL A 263 12.08 8.68 8.37
C VAL A 263 12.88 7.67 9.16
N THR A 264 12.30 7.11 10.22
CA THR A 264 12.91 6.08 11.07
C THR A 264 12.07 4.81 11.14
N PRO A 265 12.67 3.60 11.22
CA PRO A 265 14.09 3.34 10.93
C PRO A 265 14.39 3.57 9.44
N SER A 266 15.64 3.41 9.02
CA SER A 266 15.95 3.38 7.58
C SER A 266 15.15 2.28 6.88
N LEU A 267 14.44 2.66 5.82
CA LEU A 267 13.69 1.73 4.98
C LEU A 267 14.56 1.01 3.94
N SER A 268 15.88 1.19 3.95
CA SER A 268 16.76 0.60 2.93
C SER A 268 16.61 -0.93 2.86
N HIS A 269 16.50 -1.60 4.01
CA HIS A 269 16.31 -3.06 4.09
C HIS A 269 15.05 -3.59 3.35
N VAL A 270 14.04 -2.74 3.15
CA VAL A 270 12.80 -3.08 2.44
C VAL A 270 12.95 -2.93 0.92
N PHE A 271 13.84 -2.03 0.50
CA PHE A 271 14.02 -1.58 -0.88
C PHE A 271 15.45 -1.81 -1.43
N GLU A 272 16.29 -2.61 -0.77
CA GLU A 272 17.70 -2.79 -1.15
C GLU A 272 17.92 -3.77 -2.33
N VAL A 273 18.32 -3.18 -3.46
CA VAL A 273 19.34 -3.59 -4.46
C VAL A 273 19.22 -4.96 -5.15
N VAL A 274 18.41 -5.07 -6.21
CA VAL A 274 18.76 -5.81 -7.45
C VAL A 274 18.05 -5.15 -8.66
N HIS A 275 18.76 -4.36 -9.47
CA HIS A 275 18.44 -4.03 -10.88
C HIS A 275 17.01 -3.62 -11.30
N MET A 276 16.27 -2.73 -10.61
CA MET A 276 14.88 -2.46 -11.03
C MET A 276 14.48 -0.97 -11.06
N SER A 277 13.39 -0.70 -11.78
CA SER A 277 12.91 0.60 -12.29
C SER A 277 12.65 1.65 -11.19
N ALA A 278 12.34 2.89 -11.61
CA ALA A 278 11.97 3.99 -10.70
C ALA A 278 10.78 3.65 -9.76
N ASP A 279 10.05 2.57 -10.04
CA ASP A 279 8.85 2.11 -9.32
C ASP A 279 9.17 1.30 -8.06
N GLU A 280 10.38 0.76 -7.94
CA GLU A 280 10.85 0.02 -6.76
C GLU A 280 11.72 0.87 -5.80
N ALA A 281 11.89 2.15 -6.11
CA ALA A 281 12.59 3.08 -5.25
C ALA A 281 11.79 3.38 -3.98
N ASN A 282 12.48 3.53 -2.84
CA ASN A 282 11.90 4.00 -1.58
C ASN A 282 10.95 5.20 -1.85
N PRO A 283 9.63 5.09 -1.57
CA PRO A 283 8.67 6.12 -1.93
C PRO A 283 9.00 7.49 -1.35
N PHE A 284 9.52 7.55 -0.11
CA PHE A 284 9.96 8.80 0.49
C PHE A 284 11.10 9.44 -0.29
N ALA A 285 12.06 8.63 -0.75
CA ALA A 285 13.15 9.14 -1.57
C ALA A 285 12.62 9.66 -2.92
N ARG A 286 11.73 8.90 -3.58
CA ARG A 286 11.15 9.29 -4.86
C ARG A 286 10.45 10.65 -4.81
N PHE A 287 9.53 10.85 -3.85
CA PHE A 287 8.75 12.10 -3.79
C PHE A 287 9.54 13.28 -3.21
N LEU A 288 10.37 13.06 -2.19
CA LEU A 288 11.09 14.16 -1.53
C LEU A 288 12.28 14.66 -2.35
N LEU A 289 13.00 13.78 -3.07
CA LEU A 289 14.10 14.21 -3.95
C LEU A 289 13.60 14.91 -5.22
N ALA A 290 12.34 14.69 -5.60
CA ALA A 290 11.72 15.37 -6.73
C ALA A 290 11.36 16.83 -6.43
N LEU A 291 11.38 17.25 -5.16
CA LEU A 291 11.12 18.63 -4.78
C LEU A 291 12.26 19.55 -5.25
N PRO A 292 11.98 20.67 -5.94
CA PRO A 292 13.03 21.59 -6.42
C PRO A 292 13.90 22.20 -5.31
N GLU A 293 13.37 22.26 -4.09
CA GLU A 293 14.01 22.79 -2.90
C GLU A 293 14.74 21.71 -2.08
N PHE A 294 14.79 20.46 -2.56
CA PHE A 294 15.61 19.40 -1.96
C PHE A 294 17.10 19.78 -2.02
N VAL A 295 17.80 19.55 -0.91
CA VAL A 295 19.23 19.88 -0.77
C VAL A 295 20.09 18.62 -0.77
N ARG A 296 19.82 17.69 0.16
CA ARG A 296 20.59 16.44 0.32
C ARG A 296 19.90 15.46 1.27
N THR A 297 20.37 14.22 1.27
CA THR A 297 20.07 13.22 2.30
C THR A 297 21.22 13.08 3.30
N GLU A 298 20.89 12.78 4.56
CA GLU A 298 21.89 12.47 5.61
C GLU A 298 21.33 11.44 6.60
N GLU A 299 22.19 10.63 7.21
CA GLU A 299 21.80 9.82 8.37
C GLU A 299 21.50 10.74 9.56
N ALA A 300 20.40 10.46 10.27
CA ALA A 300 19.94 11.32 11.34
C ALA A 300 19.33 10.55 12.51
N ALA A 301 19.58 11.06 13.71
CA ALA A 301 18.82 10.75 14.91
C ALA A 301 17.82 11.88 15.15
N PRO A 302 16.49 11.66 15.05
CA PRO A 302 15.50 12.72 15.21
C PRO A 302 15.67 13.54 16.50
N LEU A 303 15.96 12.86 17.62
CA LEU A 303 16.21 13.48 18.91
C LEU A 303 17.36 14.50 18.87
N ALA A 304 18.45 14.20 18.14
CA ALA A 304 19.60 15.09 18.05
C ALA A 304 19.28 16.41 17.32
N TRP A 305 18.26 16.39 16.46
CA TRP A 305 17.85 17.53 15.65
C TRP A 305 16.70 18.34 16.26
N GLY A 306 16.17 17.93 17.42
CA GLY A 306 14.98 18.55 17.99
C GLY A 306 13.70 18.24 17.20
N ALA A 307 13.67 17.10 16.51
CA ALA A 307 12.55 16.72 15.67
C ALA A 307 11.34 16.24 16.49
N PHE A 308 10.13 16.48 16.00
CA PHE A 308 8.90 15.95 16.57
C PHE A 308 8.30 14.89 15.63
N PRO A 309 7.77 13.78 16.17
CA PRO A 309 7.17 12.73 15.36
C PRO A 309 5.78 13.18 14.92
N LEU A 310 5.45 13.02 13.64
CA LEU A 310 4.20 13.47 13.04
C LEU A 310 3.27 12.31 12.68
N ILE A 311 3.86 11.26 12.12
CA ILE A 311 3.11 10.12 11.54
C ILE A 311 3.83 8.84 11.94
N ARG A 312 3.07 7.82 12.31
CA ARG A 312 3.54 6.45 12.52
C ARG A 312 2.77 5.51 11.59
N MET A 313 3.49 4.64 10.89
CA MET A 313 2.91 3.46 10.27
C MET A 313 3.38 2.22 11.04
N GLU A 314 2.46 1.32 11.36
CA GLU A 314 2.77 0.05 12.02
C GLU A 314 1.67 -0.97 11.73
N ASN A 315 2.04 -2.19 11.32
CA ASN A 315 1.10 -3.27 11.01
C ASN A 315 0.01 -2.86 10.00
N GLY A 316 0.41 -2.08 8.97
CA GLY A 316 -0.50 -1.58 7.93
C GLY A 316 -1.42 -0.43 8.35
N ARG A 317 -1.38 -0.03 9.62
CA ARG A 317 -2.18 1.07 10.17
C ARG A 317 -1.40 2.37 10.15
N LEU A 318 -2.08 3.45 9.76
CA LEU A 318 -1.55 4.80 9.73
C LEU A 318 -2.08 5.60 10.92
N PHE A 319 -1.15 6.15 11.69
CA PHE A 319 -1.45 6.96 12.86
C PHE A 319 -0.93 8.39 12.70
N HIS A 320 -1.79 9.36 12.97
CA HIS A 320 -1.38 10.74 13.22
C HIS A 320 -1.00 10.89 14.70
N LEU A 321 0.14 11.51 14.96
CA LEU A 321 0.69 11.60 16.31
C LEU A 321 0.39 12.97 16.92
N GLU A 322 -0.43 12.97 17.96
CA GLU A 322 -0.69 14.17 18.75
C GLU A 322 0.52 14.52 19.63
N LEU A 323 0.83 15.82 19.62
CA LEU A 323 1.93 16.41 20.37
C LEU A 323 1.35 17.30 21.47
N ASP A 324 1.75 17.05 22.70
CA ASP A 324 1.44 17.87 23.86
C ASP A 324 2.71 18.20 24.67
N GLU A 325 2.55 18.96 25.76
CA GLU A 325 3.66 19.33 26.64
C GLU A 325 4.36 18.10 27.24
N ALA A 326 3.60 17.05 27.56
CA ALA A 326 4.15 15.82 28.12
C ALA A 326 5.00 15.04 27.09
N VAL A 327 4.64 15.07 25.80
CA VAL A 327 5.49 14.57 24.71
C VAL A 327 6.81 15.32 24.68
N GLN A 328 6.77 16.66 24.75
CA GLN A 328 7.99 17.47 24.76
C GLN A 328 8.88 17.14 25.98
N GLU A 329 8.30 17.03 27.18
CA GLU A 329 9.04 16.62 28.38
C GLU A 329 9.66 15.23 28.23
N ARG A 330 8.96 14.29 27.59
CA ARG A 330 9.48 12.95 27.31
C ARG A 330 10.66 13.00 26.33
N LEU A 331 10.53 13.72 25.21
CA LEU A 331 11.62 13.88 24.24
C LEU A 331 12.82 14.58 24.89
N GLN A 332 12.59 15.57 25.75
CA GLN A 332 13.63 16.24 26.53
C GLN A 332 14.37 15.25 27.45
N ARG A 333 13.66 14.39 28.19
CA ARG A 333 14.25 13.35 29.05
C ARG A 333 15.04 12.32 28.24
N LEU A 334 14.50 11.86 27.12
CA LEU A 334 15.16 10.90 26.23
C LEU A 334 16.42 11.49 25.60
N PHE A 335 16.39 12.76 25.19
CA PHE A 335 17.60 13.44 24.73
C PHE A 335 18.65 13.53 25.83
N ALA A 336 18.26 14.00 27.03
CA ALA A 336 19.19 14.22 28.13
C ALA A 336 19.85 12.93 28.62
N SER A 337 19.14 11.80 28.58
CA SER A 337 19.72 10.49 28.93
C SER A 337 20.77 10.02 27.90
N ARG A 338 20.58 10.36 26.62
CA ARG A 338 21.45 9.91 25.53
C ARG A 338 22.62 10.86 25.25
N TRP A 339 22.44 12.16 25.45
CA TRP A 339 23.48 13.18 25.29
C TRP A 339 23.54 14.16 26.48
N PRO A 340 24.00 13.71 27.67
CA PRO A 340 23.97 14.53 28.90
C PRO A 340 24.77 15.84 28.84
N ALA A 341 25.79 15.90 27.97
CA ALA A 341 26.69 17.05 27.84
C ALA A 341 26.29 18.00 26.69
N ALA A 342 25.29 17.65 25.89
CA ALA A 342 24.84 18.48 24.77
C ALA A 342 23.72 19.44 25.19
N SER A 343 23.60 20.57 24.49
CA SER A 343 22.45 21.45 24.66
C SER A 343 21.18 20.73 24.20
N ASN A 344 20.15 20.73 25.05
CA ASN A 344 18.92 20.00 24.77
C ASN A 344 18.00 20.80 23.84
N PRO A 345 17.72 20.33 22.61
CA PRO A 345 16.93 21.08 21.64
C PRO A 345 15.45 21.18 22.01
N TYR A 346 14.99 20.39 22.98
CA TYR A 346 13.60 20.39 23.50
C TYR A 346 13.44 21.19 24.80
N GLY A 347 14.54 21.73 25.36
CA GLY A 347 14.48 22.56 26.55
C GLY A 347 13.79 23.90 26.30
N PRO A 348 13.34 24.60 27.37
CA PRO A 348 12.82 25.96 27.24
C PRO A 348 13.87 26.86 26.57
N ARG A 349 13.47 27.56 25.51
CA ARG A 349 14.31 28.51 24.78
C ARG A 349 14.47 29.82 25.55
#